data_AF-A0A349TDY2-F1
#
_entry.id   AF-A0A349TDY2-F1
#
_cell.length_a   1.000
_cell.length_b   1.000
_cell.length_c   1.000
_cell.angle_alpha   90.00
_cell.angle_beta   90.00
_cell.angle_gamma   90.00
#
_symmetry.space_group_name_H-M   'P 1'
#
loop_
_entity.id
_entity.type
_entity.pdbx_description
1 polymer ?
#
loop_
_entity_poly.entity_id
_entity_poly.type
_entity_poly.pdbx_seq_one_letter_code
_entity_poly.pdbx_strand_id
1 'polypeptide(L)'
;PEYTIIDLPSFRADPERHGTRSETVIAVNLSEKLILIGGTRYAGEMKKSVFGILNYLLPTKGVMPMHCSANIGPDGKTAVFFGLSGTGKTTLSADASRTLIGDDEHGWSDTAVFNFEGGCYAKMIRLSEEAEPEIYATTGRFGTVLENVVMDPETRELDFDDNSLAENTRGAYPIDFIPNASEDNLGPVPSNVIMLTADAFGVLPPIARLTPDQAMYHFLSGYTAKVAGTEIGVTEPEATFSTCFGAPFMPRHPSVYGNLLKERIANGGAQCWLVNTGWTGGKYGIGNRMPIKATRALLNAALDGSLSNAEFRKDPNFGFDVPVSVPGVDSAILDPRSTWGDKDEYDQTAQKLVQLFVDNFAEFEAHVDQGVRDAAPGILTPA
;
A
#
# COMPACT_ATOMS: atom_id res chain seq x y z
N PRO A 1 7.88 28.05 13.50
CA PRO A 1 7.56 26.73 12.90
C PRO A 1 6.06 26.72 12.55
N GLU A 2 5.65 26.02 11.49
CA GLU A 2 4.21 25.86 11.19
C GLU A 2 3.57 24.86 12.17
N TYR A 3 4.19 23.71 12.41
CA TYR A 3 3.81 22.76 13.46
C TYR A 3 5.00 22.47 14.36
N THR A 4 4.72 22.08 15.61
CA THR A 4 5.74 21.66 16.59
C THR A 4 5.40 20.29 17.13
N ILE A 5 6.38 19.37 17.14
CA ILE A 5 6.27 18.07 17.81
C ILE A 5 7.07 18.16 19.11
N ILE A 6 6.42 17.83 20.22
CA ILE A 6 7.03 17.64 21.52
C ILE A 6 7.06 16.12 21.76
N ASP A 7 8.21 15.51 21.48
CA ASP A 7 8.44 14.09 21.75
C ASP A 7 9.13 13.90 23.11
N LEU A 8 8.39 13.33 24.06
CA LEU A 8 8.80 13.09 25.44
C LEU A 8 8.62 11.60 25.77
N PRO A 9 9.46 10.69 25.24
CA PRO A 9 9.28 9.25 25.39
C PRO A 9 9.26 8.76 26.84
N SER A 10 9.89 9.50 27.75
CA SER A 10 9.94 9.23 29.19
C SER A 10 8.71 9.72 29.95
N PHE A 11 7.92 10.64 29.40
CA PHE A 11 6.68 11.08 30.01
C PHE A 11 5.67 9.93 30.01
N ARG A 12 5.03 9.68 31.14
CA ARG A 12 3.92 8.72 31.27
C ARG A 12 2.68 9.52 31.60
N ALA A 13 1.66 9.43 30.76
CA ALA A 13 0.38 10.06 31.04
C ALA A 13 -0.30 9.35 32.21
N ASP A 14 -0.90 10.09 33.11
CA ASP A 14 -1.84 9.55 34.09
C ASP A 14 -3.23 9.47 33.43
N PRO A 15 -3.81 8.26 33.22
CA PRO A 15 -5.09 8.10 32.54
C PRO A 15 -6.25 8.84 33.20
N GLU A 16 -6.32 8.84 34.53
CA GLU A 16 -7.41 9.46 35.28
C GLU A 16 -7.28 10.99 35.23
N ARG A 17 -6.06 11.51 35.40
CA ARG A 17 -5.79 12.95 35.38
C ARG A 17 -5.89 13.57 33.98
N HIS A 18 -5.38 12.88 32.96
CA HIS A 18 -5.24 13.44 31.60
C HIS A 18 -6.30 12.94 30.61
N GLY A 19 -7.15 11.98 30.99
CA GLY A 19 -8.17 11.44 30.10
C GLY A 19 -7.61 10.58 28.96
N THR A 20 -6.43 10.00 29.15
CA THR A 20 -5.81 9.11 28.16
C THR A 20 -6.24 7.66 28.39
N ARG A 21 -6.20 6.82 27.35
CA ARG A 21 -6.53 5.38 27.48
C ARG A 21 -5.49 4.61 28.30
N SER A 22 -4.23 5.01 28.19
CA SER A 22 -3.09 4.39 28.87
C SER A 22 -2.04 5.46 29.19
N GLU A 23 -0.88 5.03 29.68
CA GLU A 23 0.28 5.90 29.91
C GLU A 23 0.91 6.46 28.63
N THR A 24 0.57 5.87 27.47
CA THR A 24 0.99 6.34 26.15
C THR A 24 -0.02 7.35 25.62
N VAL A 25 0.49 8.47 25.11
CA VAL A 25 -0.32 9.55 24.53
C VAL A 25 0.31 10.04 23.24
N ILE A 26 -0.50 10.11 22.19
CA ILE A 26 -0.20 10.79 20.94
C ILE A 26 -1.36 11.76 20.73
N ALA A 27 -1.16 13.03 21.08
CA ALA A 27 -2.20 14.04 21.05
C ALA A 27 -1.88 15.10 20.00
N VAL A 28 -2.82 15.35 19.10
CA VAL A 28 -2.68 16.35 18.03
C VAL A 28 -3.64 17.51 18.30
N ASN A 29 -3.11 18.71 18.47
CA ASN A 29 -3.87 19.95 18.52
C ASN A 29 -3.67 20.73 17.22
N LEU A 30 -4.65 20.66 16.31
CA LEU A 30 -4.63 21.34 15.01
C LEU A 30 -4.76 22.86 15.12
N SER A 31 -5.34 23.39 16.20
CA SER A 31 -5.52 24.83 16.40
C SER A 31 -4.24 25.49 16.89
N GLU A 32 -3.58 24.86 17.85
CA GLU A 32 -2.27 25.30 18.37
C GLU A 32 -1.09 24.81 17.53
N LYS A 33 -1.38 23.95 16.53
CA LYS A 33 -0.39 23.32 15.64
C LYS A 33 0.70 22.57 16.42
N LEU A 34 0.26 21.80 17.42
CA LEU A 34 1.11 21.08 18.37
C LEU A 34 0.81 19.57 18.34
N ILE A 35 1.86 18.76 18.39
CA ILE A 35 1.76 17.32 18.64
C ILE A 35 2.51 17.01 19.93
N LEU A 36 1.89 16.30 20.86
CA LEU A 36 2.54 15.74 22.04
C LEU A 36 2.63 14.22 21.87
N ILE A 37 3.84 13.69 21.93
CA ILE A 37 4.11 12.25 21.96
C ILE A 37 4.72 11.92 23.31
N GLY A 38 4.11 10.99 24.03
CA GLY A 38 4.55 10.57 25.36
C GLY A 38 4.29 9.09 25.55
N GLY A 39 5.12 8.44 26.37
CA GLY A 39 4.89 7.06 26.77
C GLY A 39 5.30 6.02 25.73
N THR A 40 6.03 6.41 24.68
CA THR A 40 6.47 5.56 23.57
C THR A 40 7.83 6.01 23.07
N ARG A 41 8.68 5.07 22.63
CA ARG A 41 9.98 5.33 22.00
C ARG A 41 9.96 5.03 20.49
N TYR A 42 8.80 4.65 19.97
CA TYR A 42 8.66 4.20 18.60
C TYR A 42 8.75 5.41 17.65
N ALA A 43 9.78 5.44 16.80
CA ALA A 43 10.02 6.58 15.91
C ALA A 43 8.88 6.81 14.91
N GLY A 44 8.15 5.75 14.56
CA GLY A 44 6.99 5.82 13.66
C GLY A 44 5.88 6.77 14.12
N GLU A 45 5.77 7.06 15.43
CA GLU A 45 4.77 7.99 15.95
C GLU A 45 5.00 9.42 15.46
N MET A 46 6.26 9.86 15.39
CA MET A 46 6.61 11.18 14.84
C MET A 46 6.27 11.25 13.36
N LYS A 47 6.72 10.26 12.58
CA LYS A 47 6.47 10.15 11.14
C LYS A 47 4.97 10.21 10.84
N LYS A 48 4.19 9.31 11.44
CA LYS A 48 2.76 9.17 11.13
C LYS A 48 1.90 10.30 11.70
N SER A 49 2.36 10.99 12.74
CA SER A 49 1.68 12.22 13.21
C SER A 49 1.77 13.35 12.17
N VAL A 50 2.93 13.53 11.53
CA VAL A 50 3.08 14.50 10.42
C VAL A 50 2.21 14.09 9.25
N PHE A 51 2.22 12.80 8.88
CA PHE A 51 1.35 12.29 7.81
C PHE A 51 -0.13 12.58 8.07
N GLY A 52 -0.61 12.32 9.29
CA GLY A 52 -1.97 12.62 9.70
C GLY A 52 -2.32 14.11 9.55
N ILE A 53 -1.41 15.02 9.94
CA ILE A 53 -1.60 16.47 9.72
C ILE A 53 -1.72 16.79 8.24
N LEU A 54 -0.84 16.24 7.39
CA LEU A 54 -0.87 16.49 5.95
C LEU A 54 -2.16 15.93 5.33
N ASN A 55 -2.63 14.75 5.77
CA ASN A 55 -3.93 14.19 5.41
C ASN A 55 -5.11 15.07 5.84
N TYR A 56 -4.97 15.88 6.88
CA TYR A 56 -5.98 16.87 7.26
C TYR A 56 -5.90 18.14 6.40
N LEU A 57 -4.71 18.70 6.19
CA LEU A 57 -4.56 20.03 5.60
C LEU A 57 -4.68 20.04 4.07
N LEU A 58 -4.06 19.08 3.40
CA LEU A 58 -3.87 19.09 1.95
C LEU A 58 -5.16 18.94 1.14
N PRO A 59 -6.15 18.12 1.54
CA PRO A 59 -7.40 18.00 0.78
C PRO A 59 -8.13 19.33 0.55
N THR A 60 -8.07 20.25 1.51
CA THR A 60 -8.71 21.60 1.38
C THR A 60 -8.03 22.50 0.36
N LYS A 61 -6.82 22.14 -0.06
CA LYS A 61 -6.03 22.83 -1.09
C LYS A 61 -6.09 22.10 -2.43
N GLY A 62 -6.96 21.09 -2.57
CA GLY A 62 -7.07 20.25 -3.75
C GLY A 62 -5.91 19.24 -3.92
N VAL A 63 -4.94 19.19 -3.00
CA VAL A 63 -3.84 18.22 -3.07
C VAL A 63 -4.33 16.90 -2.48
N MET A 64 -4.15 15.81 -3.22
CA MET A 64 -4.46 14.46 -2.73
C MET A 64 -3.26 13.92 -1.94
N PRO A 65 -3.37 13.74 -0.62
CA PRO A 65 -2.37 13.02 0.15
C PRO A 65 -2.55 11.51 -0.04
N MET A 66 -1.44 10.78 -0.13
CA MET A 66 -1.41 9.39 -0.53
C MET A 66 -0.47 8.60 0.37
N HIS A 67 -0.94 7.44 0.84
CA HIS A 67 -0.10 6.43 1.51
C HIS A 67 0.37 5.42 0.45
N CYS A 68 1.42 5.80 -0.27
CA CYS A 68 1.95 5.06 -1.41
C CYS A 68 3.44 5.31 -1.58
N SER A 69 4.16 4.37 -2.20
CA SER A 69 5.46 4.71 -2.82
C SER A 69 5.24 5.32 -4.20
N ALA A 70 6.25 6.02 -4.73
CA ALA A 70 6.21 6.58 -6.08
C ALA A 70 7.59 6.54 -6.75
N ASN A 71 7.60 6.29 -8.07
CA ASN A 71 8.82 6.29 -8.87
C ASN A 71 8.57 6.76 -10.31
N ILE A 72 9.64 7.11 -11.02
CA ILE A 72 9.63 7.66 -12.38
C ILE A 72 10.33 6.66 -13.31
N GLY A 73 9.69 6.31 -14.43
CA GLY A 73 10.28 5.45 -15.44
C GLY A 73 11.29 6.17 -16.33
N PRO A 74 12.09 5.44 -17.14
CA PRO A 74 12.98 6.02 -18.14
C PRO A 74 12.28 6.90 -19.18
N ASP A 75 10.97 6.71 -19.36
CA ASP A 75 10.10 7.52 -20.23
C ASP A 75 9.60 8.82 -19.56
N GLY A 76 10.04 9.09 -18.33
CA GLY A 76 9.66 10.26 -17.54
C GLY A 76 8.27 10.14 -16.89
N LYS A 77 7.60 8.99 -16.97
CA LYS A 77 6.26 8.82 -16.39
C LYS A 77 6.30 8.32 -14.95
N THR A 78 5.53 8.99 -14.11
CA THR A 78 5.36 8.63 -12.71
C THR A 78 4.36 7.48 -12.54
N ALA A 79 4.69 6.55 -11.63
CA ALA A 79 3.79 5.55 -11.11
C ALA A 79 3.70 5.67 -9.59
N VAL A 80 2.50 5.49 -9.03
CA VAL A 80 2.25 5.44 -7.58
C VAL A 80 1.74 4.06 -7.17
N PHE A 81 2.15 3.57 -6.01
CA PHE A 81 1.88 2.22 -5.54
C PHE A 81 1.21 2.25 -4.16
N PHE A 82 -0.10 2.11 -4.13
CA PHE A 82 -0.86 1.89 -2.91
C PHE A 82 -0.77 0.44 -2.46
N GLY A 83 -0.92 0.21 -1.16
CA GLY A 83 -0.96 -1.12 -0.58
C GLY A 83 -0.70 -1.08 0.92
N LEU A 84 -1.07 -2.14 1.64
CA LEU A 84 -0.75 -2.25 3.05
C LEU A 84 0.66 -2.81 3.29
N SER A 85 1.03 -3.01 4.55
CA SER A 85 2.29 -3.69 4.86
C SER A 85 2.25 -5.14 4.35
N GLY A 86 3.35 -5.62 3.76
CA GLY A 86 3.44 -7.00 3.27
C GLY A 86 2.83 -7.26 1.88
N THR A 87 2.21 -6.26 1.24
CA THR A 87 1.66 -6.39 -0.13
C THR A 87 2.70 -6.17 -1.23
N GLY A 88 3.96 -5.88 -0.87
CA GLY A 88 5.06 -5.73 -1.81
C GLY A 88 5.30 -4.30 -2.33
N LYS A 89 4.75 -3.25 -1.69
CA LYS A 89 5.00 -1.84 -2.09
C LYS A 89 6.48 -1.55 -2.29
N THR A 90 7.30 -1.71 -1.24
CA THR A 90 8.74 -1.43 -1.26
C THR A 90 9.45 -2.26 -2.33
N THR A 91 9.23 -3.58 -2.34
CA THR A 91 9.87 -4.51 -3.28
C THR A 91 9.49 -4.28 -4.75
N LEU A 92 8.28 -3.76 -5.03
CA LEU A 92 7.83 -3.47 -6.40
C LEU A 92 8.12 -2.03 -6.84
N SER A 93 8.28 -1.09 -5.90
CA SER A 93 8.71 0.28 -6.22
C SER A 93 10.24 0.44 -6.27
N ALA A 94 10.99 -0.42 -5.57
CA ALA A 94 12.44 -0.51 -5.63
C ALA A 94 12.88 -1.25 -6.90
N ASP A 95 12.74 -0.57 -8.03
CA ASP A 95 13.23 -1.01 -9.34
C ASP A 95 14.44 -0.14 -9.71
N ALA A 96 15.62 -0.75 -9.88
CA ALA A 96 16.85 -0.06 -10.23
C ALA A 96 16.77 0.71 -11.56
N SER A 97 15.83 0.35 -12.45
CA SER A 97 15.60 1.06 -13.71
C SER A 97 14.72 2.31 -13.58
N ARG A 98 14.16 2.56 -12.39
CA ARG A 98 13.21 3.64 -12.13
C ARG A 98 13.75 4.56 -11.04
N THR A 99 13.54 5.86 -11.17
CA THR A 99 13.98 6.85 -10.18
C THR A 99 12.98 6.89 -9.02
N LEU A 100 13.41 6.63 -7.79
CA LEU A 100 12.54 6.66 -6.61
C LEU A 100 12.19 8.09 -6.22
N ILE A 101 10.90 8.43 -6.10
CA ILE A 101 10.46 9.71 -5.51
C ILE A 101 10.40 9.57 -3.99
N GLY A 102 9.82 8.47 -3.50
CA GLY A 102 9.72 8.16 -2.07
C GLY A 102 9.05 6.79 -1.84
N ASP A 103 9.16 6.26 -0.62
CA ASP A 103 8.73 4.88 -0.32
C ASP A 103 7.36 4.77 0.38
N ASP A 104 6.77 5.87 0.88
CA ASP A 104 5.60 5.74 1.76
C ASP A 104 4.55 6.86 1.69
N GLU A 105 4.94 8.14 1.62
CA GLU A 105 4.00 9.26 1.79
C GLU A 105 4.17 10.36 0.74
N HIS A 106 3.13 10.60 -0.05
CA HIS A 106 3.19 11.55 -1.18
C HIS A 106 1.97 12.45 -1.27
N GLY A 107 2.13 13.61 -1.91
CA GLY A 107 1.05 14.49 -2.35
C GLY A 107 0.94 14.49 -3.87
N TRP A 108 -0.28 14.46 -4.39
CA TRP A 108 -0.59 14.66 -5.80
C TRP A 108 -1.34 15.99 -5.98
N SER A 109 -0.64 16.97 -6.56
CA SER A 109 -1.15 18.30 -6.91
C SER A 109 -1.64 18.36 -8.37
N ASP A 110 -2.00 19.54 -8.85
CA ASP A 110 -2.35 19.76 -10.27
C ASP A 110 -1.17 19.51 -11.21
N THR A 111 0.07 19.60 -10.72
CA THR A 111 1.27 19.63 -11.57
C THR A 111 2.30 18.56 -11.23
N ALA A 112 2.21 17.91 -10.06
CA ALA A 112 3.26 17.02 -9.61
C ALA A 112 2.78 15.95 -8.61
N VAL A 113 3.57 14.88 -8.51
CA VAL A 113 3.67 14.05 -7.31
C VAL A 113 4.91 14.48 -6.55
N PHE A 114 4.79 14.67 -5.24
CA PHE A 114 5.92 15.05 -4.40
C PHE A 114 5.93 14.26 -3.11
N ASN A 115 7.12 13.89 -2.65
CA ASN A 115 7.30 13.18 -1.40
C ASN A 115 7.11 14.14 -0.22
N PHE A 116 6.50 13.67 0.86
CA PHE A 116 6.39 14.43 2.11
C PHE A 116 7.64 14.31 2.98
N GLU A 117 8.47 13.29 2.74
CA GLU A 117 9.58 12.89 3.58
C GLU A 117 10.93 13.21 2.94
N GLY A 118 11.99 13.31 3.74
CA GLY A 118 13.38 13.45 3.28
C GLY A 118 14.21 12.17 3.42
N GLY A 119 13.55 11.04 3.64
CA GLY A 119 14.17 9.75 3.92
C GLY A 119 13.17 8.61 3.84
N CYS A 120 13.65 7.39 4.09
CA CYS A 120 12.81 6.20 4.15
C CYS A 120 12.81 5.63 5.56
N TYR A 121 11.77 4.85 5.88
CA TYR A 121 11.63 4.14 7.16
C TYR A 121 11.23 2.68 6.91
N ALA A 122 12.16 1.96 6.28
CA ALA A 122 11.95 0.64 5.73
C ALA A 122 11.90 -0.45 6.82
N LYS A 123 11.23 -1.57 6.51
CA LYS A 123 11.29 -2.79 7.32
C LYS A 123 12.64 -3.48 7.10
N MET A 124 13.23 -3.98 8.17
CA MET A 124 14.55 -4.64 8.15
C MET A 124 14.46 -6.15 8.35
N ILE A 125 13.31 -6.68 8.79
CA ILE A 125 13.14 -8.11 9.05
C ILE A 125 13.25 -8.91 7.74
N ARG A 126 14.10 -9.93 7.74
CA ARG A 126 14.44 -10.79 6.59
C ARG A 126 14.96 -9.99 5.38
N LEU A 127 15.56 -8.83 5.62
CA LEU A 127 16.23 -8.06 4.57
C LEU A 127 17.43 -8.87 4.05
N SER A 128 17.56 -8.99 2.74
CA SER A 128 18.70 -9.64 2.11
C SER A 128 19.27 -8.80 0.97
N GLU A 129 20.59 -8.86 0.82
CA GLU A 129 21.31 -8.17 -0.25
C GLU A 129 20.86 -8.65 -1.64
N GLU A 130 20.47 -9.92 -1.78
CA GLU A 130 20.00 -10.47 -3.05
C GLU A 130 18.65 -9.89 -3.47
N ALA A 131 17.71 -9.73 -2.53
CA ALA A 131 16.35 -9.30 -2.83
C ALA A 131 16.23 -7.78 -2.96
N GLU A 132 16.91 -7.04 -2.09
CA GLU A 132 16.78 -5.58 -1.94
C GLU A 132 18.16 -4.91 -1.73
N PRO A 133 19.08 -5.00 -2.71
CA PRO A 133 20.48 -4.60 -2.54
C PRO A 133 20.67 -3.13 -2.17
N GLU A 134 19.86 -2.23 -2.73
CA GLU A 134 19.96 -0.79 -2.44
C GLU A 134 19.57 -0.48 -0.99
N ILE A 135 18.54 -1.15 -0.47
CA ILE A 135 18.10 -0.99 0.93
C ILE A 135 19.12 -1.64 1.86
N TYR A 136 19.59 -2.85 1.54
CA TYR A 136 20.62 -3.56 2.32
C TYR A 136 21.89 -2.72 2.45
N ALA A 137 22.35 -2.08 1.36
CA ALA A 137 23.51 -1.20 1.38
C ALA A 137 23.38 -0.02 2.35
N THR A 138 22.16 0.46 2.64
CA THR A 138 21.95 1.54 3.62
C THR A 138 22.30 1.12 5.05
N THR A 139 22.22 -0.17 5.38
CA THR A 139 22.44 -0.67 6.75
C THR A 139 23.90 -0.54 7.20
N GLY A 140 24.85 -0.55 6.25
CA GLY A 140 26.28 -0.33 6.49
C GLY A 140 26.73 1.13 6.45
N ARG A 141 25.81 2.09 6.24
CA ARG A 141 26.14 3.52 6.08
C ARG A 141 25.97 4.29 7.39
N PHE A 142 26.99 5.11 7.71
CA PHE A 142 26.89 6.06 8.82
C PHE A 142 25.76 7.06 8.58
N GLY A 143 24.87 7.21 9.56
CA GLY A 143 23.66 8.04 9.46
C GLY A 143 22.36 7.23 9.41
N THR A 144 22.44 5.93 9.11
CA THR A 144 21.29 5.01 9.22
C THR A 144 21.02 4.69 10.69
N VAL A 145 19.75 4.76 11.09
CA VAL A 145 19.28 4.36 12.42
C VAL A 145 18.54 3.03 12.29
N LEU A 146 19.05 1.98 12.92
CA LEU A 146 18.39 0.67 12.99
C LEU A 146 17.64 0.54 14.32
N GLU A 147 16.33 0.33 14.22
CA GLU A 147 15.43 0.23 15.36
C GLU A 147 15.00 -1.23 15.56
N ASN A 148 15.33 -1.76 16.75
CA ASN A 148 15.04 -3.13 17.18
C ASN A 148 15.65 -4.26 16.31
N VAL A 149 16.60 -3.95 15.42
CA VAL A 149 17.42 -4.96 14.73
C VAL A 149 18.39 -5.57 15.73
N VAL A 150 18.49 -6.91 15.76
CA VAL A 150 19.44 -7.62 16.61
C VAL A 150 20.83 -7.51 16.01
N MET A 151 21.82 -7.31 16.86
CA MET A 151 23.22 -7.18 16.47
C MET A 151 24.08 -7.97 17.44
N ASP A 152 25.01 -8.77 16.91
CA ASP A 152 25.98 -9.48 17.73
C ASP A 152 26.83 -8.48 18.54
N PRO A 153 26.94 -8.66 19.87
CA PRO A 153 27.62 -7.68 20.72
C PRO A 153 29.14 -7.60 20.49
N GLU A 154 29.76 -8.67 19.98
CA GLU A 154 31.20 -8.78 19.74
C GLU A 154 31.57 -8.44 18.30
N THR A 155 30.95 -9.12 17.32
CA THR A 155 31.26 -8.96 15.88
C THR A 155 30.59 -7.73 15.27
N ARG A 156 29.49 -7.24 15.89
CA ARG A 156 28.60 -6.19 15.37
C ARG A 156 27.88 -6.57 14.07
N GLU A 157 27.85 -7.86 13.75
CA GLU A 157 27.04 -8.38 12.64
C GLU A 157 25.56 -8.21 12.96
N LEU A 158 24.80 -7.74 11.96
CA LEU A 158 23.35 -7.56 12.07
C LEU A 158 22.67 -8.89 11.74
N ASP A 159 21.73 -9.30 12.59
CA ASP A 159 20.84 -10.43 12.31
C ASP A 159 19.47 -9.90 11.89
N PHE A 160 19.23 -9.92 10.57
CA PHE A 160 17.95 -9.48 10.00
C PHE A 160 16.85 -10.54 10.12
N ASP A 161 17.19 -11.80 10.42
CA ASP A 161 16.21 -12.87 10.57
C ASP A 161 15.70 -13.02 12.00
N ASP A 162 16.44 -12.47 12.99
CA ASP A 162 16.05 -12.47 14.40
C ASP A 162 14.95 -11.43 14.71
N ASN A 163 13.77 -11.93 15.10
CA ASN A 163 12.61 -11.15 15.52
C ASN A 163 12.39 -11.11 17.04
N SER A 164 13.38 -11.51 17.86
CA SER A 164 13.27 -11.62 19.32
C SER A 164 12.95 -10.30 20.02
N LEU A 165 13.35 -9.17 19.44
CA LEU A 165 12.96 -7.83 19.90
C LEU A 165 11.64 -7.38 19.29
N ALA A 166 11.47 -7.55 17.97
CA ALA A 166 10.24 -7.25 17.25
C ALA A 166 10.24 -7.87 15.85
N GLU A 167 9.08 -8.33 15.37
CA GLU A 167 8.84 -8.61 13.93
C GLU A 167 8.92 -7.31 13.08
N ASN A 168 8.66 -6.16 13.71
CA ASN A 168 8.65 -4.85 13.07
C ASN A 168 10.00 -4.13 13.26
N THR A 169 11.11 -4.79 12.95
CA THR A 169 12.42 -4.12 12.90
C THR A 169 12.45 -3.10 11.76
N ARG A 170 13.12 -1.97 11.98
CA ARG A 170 13.09 -0.83 11.06
C ARG A 170 14.46 -0.23 10.85
N GLY A 171 14.63 0.46 9.72
CA GLY A 171 15.78 1.31 9.46
C GLY A 171 15.33 2.64 8.87
N ALA A 172 15.81 3.72 9.48
CA ALA A 172 15.61 5.08 9.01
C ALA A 172 16.90 5.59 8.36
N TYR A 173 16.81 6.04 7.12
CA TYR A 173 17.95 6.58 6.37
C TYR A 173 17.51 7.73 5.46
N PRO A 174 18.39 8.72 5.21
CA PRO A 174 18.13 9.79 4.25
C PRO A 174 17.88 9.24 2.83
N ILE A 175 17.05 9.93 2.05
CA ILE A 175 16.62 9.44 0.72
C ILE A 175 17.81 9.38 -0.26
N ASP A 176 18.80 10.25 -0.09
CA ASP A 176 20.04 10.28 -0.88
C ASP A 176 20.97 9.08 -0.62
N PHE A 177 20.61 8.19 0.32
CA PHE A 177 21.29 6.92 0.47
C PHE A 177 20.90 5.92 -0.62
N ILE A 178 19.75 6.12 -1.26
CA ILE A 178 19.29 5.35 -2.42
C ILE A 178 19.88 5.98 -3.69
N PRO A 179 20.75 5.28 -4.44
CA PRO A 179 21.51 5.88 -5.55
C PRO A 179 20.64 6.45 -6.69
N ASN A 180 19.46 5.88 -6.91
CA ASN A 180 18.51 6.28 -7.95
C ASN A 180 17.32 7.09 -7.38
N ALA A 181 17.48 7.77 -6.24
CA ALA A 181 16.46 8.70 -5.73
C ALA A 181 16.35 9.97 -6.59
N SER A 182 15.16 10.56 -6.63
CA SER A 182 14.88 11.85 -7.27
C SER A 182 15.59 12.98 -6.52
N GLU A 183 16.43 13.75 -7.21
CA GLU A 183 17.15 14.89 -6.61
C GLU A 183 16.19 15.97 -6.09
N ASP A 184 15.06 16.15 -6.77
CA ASP A 184 14.04 17.16 -6.44
C ASP A 184 12.97 16.65 -5.47
N ASN A 185 12.99 15.35 -5.13
CA ASN A 185 11.97 14.69 -4.31
C ASN A 185 10.53 14.85 -4.89
N LEU A 186 10.46 14.97 -6.21
CA LEU A 186 9.27 15.31 -7.00
C LEU A 186 9.31 14.57 -8.34
N GLY A 187 8.13 14.39 -8.94
CA GLY A 187 7.95 13.86 -10.29
C GLY A 187 6.69 14.42 -10.94
N PRO A 188 6.50 14.19 -12.26
CA PRO A 188 5.26 14.55 -12.96
C PRO A 188 4.03 13.90 -12.32
N VAL A 189 2.84 14.39 -12.66
CA VAL A 189 1.58 13.73 -12.26
C VAL A 189 1.59 12.25 -12.69
N PRO A 190 0.98 11.33 -11.90
CA PRO A 190 0.97 9.90 -12.20
C PRO A 190 0.33 9.61 -13.55
N SER A 191 0.99 8.76 -14.33
CA SER A 191 0.37 8.09 -15.48
C SER A 191 -0.20 6.72 -15.11
N ASN A 192 0.27 6.13 -14.00
CA ASN A 192 -0.20 4.86 -13.48
C ASN A 192 -0.45 4.93 -11.97
N VAL A 193 -1.60 4.37 -11.55
CA VAL A 193 -1.95 4.15 -10.15
C VAL A 193 -2.06 2.63 -9.93
N ILE A 194 -1.18 2.09 -9.10
CA ILE A 194 -1.11 0.66 -8.81
C ILE A 194 -1.67 0.43 -7.40
N MET A 195 -2.66 -0.45 -7.27
CA MET A 195 -3.23 -0.88 -6.00
C MET A 195 -2.81 -2.31 -5.72
N LEU A 196 -1.90 -2.49 -4.76
CA LEU A 196 -1.36 -3.78 -4.38
C LEU A 196 -2.21 -4.41 -3.29
N THR A 197 -2.61 -5.66 -3.50
CA THR A 197 -3.33 -6.46 -2.52
C THR A 197 -2.72 -7.85 -2.41
N ALA A 198 -2.59 -8.37 -1.19
CA ALA A 198 -2.17 -9.75 -0.98
C ALA A 198 -3.41 -10.61 -0.71
N ASP A 199 -4.07 -11.09 -1.77
CA ASP A 199 -5.26 -11.90 -1.63
C ASP A 199 -4.94 -13.35 -1.24
N ALA A 200 -5.11 -13.68 0.04
CA ALA A 200 -4.91 -15.03 0.56
C ALA A 200 -6.11 -15.97 0.31
N PHE A 201 -7.22 -15.43 -0.23
CA PHE A 201 -8.35 -16.25 -0.67
C PHE A 201 -8.09 -16.87 -2.05
N GLY A 202 -7.14 -16.35 -2.83
CA GLY A 202 -6.76 -16.90 -4.13
C GLY A 202 -7.80 -16.67 -5.24
N VAL A 203 -8.61 -15.60 -5.10
CA VAL A 203 -9.74 -15.28 -5.96
C VAL A 203 -9.37 -14.22 -7.00
N LEU A 204 -8.64 -13.19 -6.58
CA LEU A 204 -8.35 -12.02 -7.41
C LEU A 204 -7.36 -12.36 -8.55
N PRO A 205 -7.56 -11.80 -9.76
CA PRO A 205 -6.62 -11.95 -10.86
C PRO A 205 -5.26 -11.33 -10.51
N PRO A 206 -4.17 -11.80 -11.14
CA PRO A 206 -2.82 -11.30 -10.87
C PRO A 206 -2.67 -9.82 -11.22
N ILE A 207 -3.39 -9.35 -12.24
CA ILE A 207 -3.55 -7.93 -12.56
C ILE A 207 -4.92 -7.68 -13.17
N ALA A 208 -5.50 -6.51 -12.90
CA ALA A 208 -6.70 -6.05 -13.59
C ALA A 208 -6.68 -4.54 -13.79
N ARG A 209 -7.22 -4.06 -14.91
CA ARG A 209 -7.43 -2.64 -15.17
C ARG A 209 -8.75 -2.21 -14.54
N LEU A 210 -8.71 -1.09 -13.82
CA LEU A 210 -9.85 -0.52 -13.12
C LEU A 210 -10.33 0.74 -13.86
N THR A 211 -11.65 0.90 -13.95
CA THR A 211 -12.27 2.20 -14.23
C THR A 211 -12.05 3.17 -13.05
N PRO A 212 -12.22 4.50 -13.23
CA PRO A 212 -12.13 5.44 -12.12
C PRO A 212 -13.06 5.12 -10.93
N ASP A 213 -14.27 4.62 -11.23
CA ASP A 213 -15.24 4.22 -10.20
C ASP A 213 -14.80 2.96 -9.44
N GLN A 214 -14.31 1.95 -10.15
CA GLN A 214 -13.72 0.76 -9.53
C GLN A 214 -12.46 1.12 -8.71
N ALA A 215 -11.61 2.03 -9.21
CA ALA A 215 -10.46 2.51 -8.48
C ALA A 215 -10.87 3.18 -7.16
N MET A 216 -11.87 4.05 -7.18
CA MET A 216 -12.40 4.66 -5.96
C MET A 216 -13.01 3.62 -5.00
N TYR A 217 -13.78 2.65 -5.51
CA TYR A 217 -14.36 1.56 -4.71
C TYR A 217 -13.27 0.75 -3.99
N HIS A 218 -12.24 0.33 -4.74
CA HIS A 218 -11.12 -0.45 -4.20
C HIS A 218 -10.22 0.37 -3.28
N PHE A 219 -10.07 1.67 -3.53
CA PHE A 219 -9.35 2.58 -2.66
C PHE A 219 -10.04 2.76 -1.31
N LEU A 220 -11.36 2.98 -1.30
CA LEU A 220 -12.15 3.07 -0.06
C LEU A 220 -12.21 1.72 0.68
N SER A 221 -12.22 0.61 -0.05
CA SER A 221 -12.13 -0.72 0.56
C SER A 221 -10.75 -0.97 1.19
N GLY A 222 -9.67 -0.68 0.47
CA GLY A 222 -8.30 -0.88 0.96
C GLY A 222 -8.00 -2.33 1.36
N TYR A 223 -8.44 -3.27 0.53
CA TYR A 223 -8.40 -4.71 0.82
C TYR A 223 -6.98 -5.30 0.76
N THR A 224 -6.68 -6.14 1.74
CA THR A 224 -5.65 -7.19 1.70
C THR A 224 -6.12 -8.37 2.56
N ALA A 225 -5.41 -9.50 2.54
CA ALA A 225 -5.64 -10.55 3.52
C ALA A 225 -4.45 -10.67 4.49
N LYS A 226 -4.75 -11.02 5.74
CA LYS A 226 -3.79 -11.54 6.71
C LYS A 226 -3.68 -13.05 6.53
N VAL A 227 -2.47 -13.57 6.70
CA VAL A 227 -2.19 -15.00 6.58
C VAL A 227 -1.93 -15.63 7.94
N ALA A 228 -2.20 -16.92 8.03
CA ALA A 228 -1.91 -17.68 9.25
C ALA A 228 -0.40 -17.65 9.55
N GLY A 229 -0.05 -17.43 10.82
CA GLY A 229 1.34 -17.43 11.30
C GLY A 229 2.08 -16.09 11.23
N THR A 230 1.53 -15.04 10.63
CA THR A 230 2.12 -13.68 10.68
C THR A 230 1.54 -12.79 11.78
N GLU A 231 0.42 -13.20 12.38
CA GLU A 231 -0.21 -12.52 13.53
C GLU A 231 -0.73 -13.56 14.54
N ILE A 232 -0.67 -13.21 15.83
CA ILE A 232 -1.08 -14.11 16.92
C ILE A 232 -2.57 -14.43 16.79
N GLY A 233 -2.91 -15.71 16.62
CA GLY A 233 -4.29 -16.21 16.63
C GLY A 233 -4.95 -16.39 15.27
N VAL A 234 -4.27 -16.10 14.15
CA VAL A 234 -4.81 -16.31 12.80
C VAL A 234 -4.49 -17.72 12.30
N THR A 235 -5.52 -18.55 12.09
CA THR A 235 -5.38 -19.94 11.58
C THR A 235 -5.89 -20.12 10.16
N GLU A 236 -6.77 -19.23 9.68
CA GLU A 236 -7.28 -19.16 8.31
C GLU A 236 -7.09 -17.76 7.73
N PRO A 237 -7.06 -17.58 6.39
CA PRO A 237 -7.05 -16.26 5.76
C PRO A 237 -8.16 -15.35 6.29
N GLU A 238 -7.77 -14.17 6.79
CA GLU A 238 -8.70 -13.15 7.26
C GLU A 238 -8.61 -11.93 6.36
N ALA A 239 -9.74 -11.53 5.78
CA ALA A 239 -9.83 -10.30 5.01
C ALA A 239 -9.60 -9.09 5.94
N THR A 240 -8.75 -8.17 5.51
CA THR A 240 -8.47 -6.92 6.20
C THR A 240 -8.75 -5.77 5.24
N PHE A 241 -9.61 -4.87 5.67
CA PHE A 241 -9.95 -3.65 4.94
C PHE A 241 -9.37 -2.48 5.71
N SER A 242 -8.49 -1.71 5.07
CA SER A 242 -7.93 -0.49 5.65
C SER A 242 -8.16 0.62 4.65
N THR A 243 -9.25 1.34 4.87
CA THR A 243 -9.72 2.42 4.02
C THR A 243 -8.60 3.35 3.56
N CYS A 244 -8.61 3.68 2.27
CA CYS A 244 -7.59 4.50 1.61
C CYS A 244 -6.16 3.91 1.69
N PHE A 245 -6.04 2.61 1.97
CA PHE A 245 -4.80 1.93 2.31
C PHE A 245 -4.05 2.54 3.51
N GLY A 246 -4.74 3.29 4.38
CA GLY A 246 -4.09 4.10 5.41
C GLY A 246 -5.02 4.62 6.50
N ALA A 247 -6.10 3.90 6.81
CA ALA A 247 -7.18 4.36 7.69
C ALA A 247 -6.74 5.02 9.01
N PRO A 248 -5.72 4.51 9.75
CA PRO A 248 -5.25 5.16 10.98
C PRO A 248 -4.74 6.60 10.83
N PHE A 249 -4.43 7.02 9.60
CA PHE A 249 -3.83 8.31 9.29
C PHE A 249 -4.77 9.24 8.52
N MET A 250 -6.06 8.90 8.43
CA MET A 250 -7.08 9.63 7.66
C MET A 250 -8.04 10.39 8.60
N PRO A 251 -7.73 11.64 8.99
CA PRO A 251 -8.56 12.41 9.92
C PRO A 251 -9.84 13.00 9.32
N ARG A 252 -10.01 12.96 7.99
CA ARG A 252 -11.26 13.34 7.32
C ARG A 252 -12.09 12.12 6.99
N HIS A 253 -13.35 12.33 6.65
CA HIS A 253 -14.18 11.26 6.13
C HIS A 253 -13.54 10.66 4.85
N PRO A 254 -13.45 9.32 4.72
CA PRO A 254 -12.81 8.65 3.58
C PRO A 254 -13.23 9.12 2.19
N SER A 255 -14.51 9.46 2.01
CA SER A 255 -15.03 9.95 0.74
C SER A 255 -14.34 11.22 0.24
N VAL A 256 -13.77 12.05 1.12
CA VAL A 256 -12.98 13.22 0.72
C VAL A 256 -11.75 12.79 -0.09
N TYR A 257 -11.03 11.77 0.40
CA TYR A 257 -9.84 11.25 -0.28
C TYR A 257 -10.21 10.46 -1.53
N GLY A 258 -11.29 9.66 -1.47
CA GLY A 258 -11.79 8.91 -2.62
C GLY A 258 -12.22 9.81 -3.79
N ASN A 259 -12.94 10.90 -3.50
CA ASN A 259 -13.35 11.87 -4.53
C ASN A 259 -12.14 12.57 -5.14
N LEU A 260 -11.15 12.97 -4.33
CA LEU A 260 -9.90 13.55 -4.85
C LEU A 260 -9.16 12.56 -5.77
N LEU A 261 -9.04 11.29 -5.38
CA LEU A 261 -8.43 10.27 -6.23
C LEU A 261 -9.16 10.12 -7.56
N LYS A 262 -10.49 9.97 -7.51
CA LYS A 262 -11.33 9.81 -8.71
C LYS A 262 -11.18 11.00 -9.66
N GLU A 263 -11.24 12.23 -9.15
CA GLU A 263 -11.06 13.45 -9.94
C GLU A 263 -9.66 13.51 -10.57
N ARG A 264 -8.62 13.19 -9.80
CA ARG A 264 -7.23 13.19 -10.27
C ARG A 264 -6.99 12.16 -11.37
N ILE A 265 -7.52 10.95 -11.23
CA ILE A 265 -7.48 9.90 -12.26
C ILE A 265 -8.20 10.38 -13.53
N ALA A 266 -9.43 10.87 -13.38
CA ALA A 266 -10.27 11.27 -14.52
C ALA A 266 -9.65 12.45 -15.31
N ASN A 267 -9.11 13.45 -14.62
CA ASN A 267 -8.52 14.64 -15.25
C ASN A 267 -7.13 14.38 -15.83
N GLY A 268 -6.33 13.53 -15.18
CA GLY A 268 -4.95 13.23 -15.60
C GLY A 268 -4.83 12.09 -16.62
N GLY A 269 -5.88 11.30 -16.81
CA GLY A 269 -5.86 10.12 -17.70
C GLY A 269 -5.02 8.96 -17.15
N ALA A 270 -4.75 8.95 -15.85
CA ALA A 270 -3.95 7.91 -15.20
C ALA A 270 -4.63 6.53 -15.33
N GLN A 271 -3.89 5.51 -15.74
CA GLN A 271 -4.38 4.14 -15.77
C GLN A 271 -4.32 3.53 -14.37
N CYS A 272 -5.42 2.92 -13.93
CA CYS A 272 -5.52 2.30 -12.61
C CYS A 272 -5.46 0.78 -12.73
N TRP A 273 -4.62 0.17 -11.90
CA TRP A 273 -4.38 -1.27 -11.91
C TRP A 273 -4.53 -1.85 -10.52
N LEU A 274 -5.29 -2.93 -10.38
CA LEU A 274 -5.28 -3.80 -9.20
C LEU A 274 -4.28 -4.92 -9.44
N VAL A 275 -3.34 -5.15 -8.53
CA VAL A 275 -2.33 -6.20 -8.65
C VAL A 275 -2.39 -7.10 -7.43
N ASN A 276 -2.64 -8.39 -7.66
CA ASN A 276 -2.64 -9.41 -6.61
C ASN A 276 -1.22 -9.97 -6.42
N THR A 277 -0.62 -9.66 -5.27
CA THR A 277 0.69 -10.18 -4.81
C THR A 277 0.54 -11.32 -3.78
N GLY A 278 -0.69 -11.76 -3.56
CA GLY A 278 -1.11 -12.83 -2.68
C GLY A 278 -1.04 -14.19 -3.34
N TRP A 279 -2.14 -14.95 -3.35
CA TRP A 279 -2.19 -16.36 -3.77
C TRP A 279 -2.95 -16.58 -5.08
N THR A 280 -2.67 -17.70 -5.73
CA THR A 280 -3.43 -18.26 -6.85
C THR A 280 -3.43 -19.79 -6.76
N GLY A 281 -4.31 -20.46 -7.50
CA GLY A 281 -4.45 -21.93 -7.51
C GLY A 281 -5.14 -22.52 -6.29
N GLY A 282 -5.72 -21.67 -5.43
CA GLY A 282 -6.34 -22.03 -4.17
C GLY A 282 -6.13 -20.94 -3.11
N LYS A 283 -6.88 -21.04 -2.02
CA LYS A 283 -6.63 -20.27 -0.79
C LYS A 283 -5.26 -20.61 -0.20
N TYR A 284 -4.75 -19.75 0.68
CA TYR A 284 -3.55 -20.03 1.48
C TYR A 284 -3.60 -21.43 2.10
N GLY A 285 -2.49 -22.17 2.02
CA GLY A 285 -2.38 -23.56 2.49
C GLY A 285 -2.69 -24.62 1.42
N ILE A 286 -3.42 -24.26 0.36
CA ILE A 286 -3.68 -25.13 -0.81
C ILE A 286 -2.99 -24.56 -2.04
N GLY A 287 -3.25 -23.29 -2.34
CA GLY A 287 -2.62 -22.57 -3.45
C GLY A 287 -1.21 -22.12 -3.12
N ASN A 288 -0.56 -21.48 -4.08
CA ASN A 288 0.77 -20.91 -3.92
C ASN A 288 0.74 -19.38 -4.05
N ARG A 289 1.73 -18.71 -3.46
CA ARG A 289 1.90 -17.27 -3.63
C ARG A 289 2.15 -16.96 -5.12
N MET A 290 1.69 -15.80 -5.56
CA MET A 290 1.85 -15.31 -6.93
C MET A 290 3.35 -15.27 -7.27
N PRO A 291 3.79 -15.90 -8.38
CA PRO A 291 5.20 -15.89 -8.74
C PRO A 291 5.71 -14.46 -8.95
N ILE A 292 6.74 -14.05 -8.19
CA ILE A 292 7.28 -12.68 -8.27
C ILE A 292 7.71 -12.29 -9.68
N LYS A 293 8.23 -13.25 -10.47
CA LYS A 293 8.58 -13.05 -11.88
C LYS A 293 7.37 -12.67 -12.73
N ALA A 294 6.21 -13.31 -12.49
CA ALA A 294 4.98 -12.99 -13.18
C ALA A 294 4.44 -11.62 -12.75
N THR A 295 4.43 -11.33 -11.44
CA THR A 295 4.02 -10.01 -10.92
C THR A 295 4.86 -8.88 -11.52
N ARG A 296 6.19 -9.02 -11.57
CA ARG A 296 7.08 -8.04 -12.20
C ARG A 296 6.82 -7.90 -13.70
N ALA A 297 6.62 -9.00 -14.42
CA ALA A 297 6.32 -8.96 -15.85
C ALA A 297 4.98 -8.23 -16.14
N LEU A 298 3.93 -8.51 -15.38
CA LEU A 298 2.63 -7.85 -15.50
C LEU A 298 2.71 -6.36 -15.14
N LEU A 299 3.41 -6.03 -14.06
CA LEU A 299 3.61 -4.65 -13.65
C LEU A 299 4.40 -3.87 -14.70
N ASN A 300 5.50 -4.43 -15.22
CA ASN A 300 6.29 -3.79 -16.26
C ASN A 300 5.45 -3.55 -17.52
N ALA A 301 4.63 -4.52 -17.93
CA ALA A 301 3.74 -4.39 -19.07
C ALA A 301 2.64 -3.32 -18.85
N ALA A 302 2.22 -3.09 -17.61
CA ALA A 302 1.32 -1.98 -17.26
C ALA A 302 2.06 -0.63 -17.35
N LEU A 303 3.27 -0.56 -16.79
CA LEU A 303 4.06 0.67 -16.67
C LEU A 303 4.63 1.14 -18.01
N ASP A 304 5.06 0.22 -18.88
CA ASP A 304 5.56 0.53 -20.22
C ASP A 304 4.45 0.80 -21.25
N GLY A 305 3.20 0.55 -20.84
CA GLY A 305 2.00 0.80 -21.63
C GLY A 305 1.63 -0.31 -22.62
N SER A 306 2.40 -1.41 -22.70
CA SER A 306 2.11 -2.54 -23.60
C SER A 306 0.77 -3.22 -23.28
N LEU A 307 0.33 -3.21 -22.01
CA LEU A 307 -1.00 -3.68 -21.62
C LEU A 307 -2.15 -2.77 -22.07
N SER A 308 -1.90 -1.52 -22.42
CA SER A 308 -2.98 -0.58 -22.78
C SER A 308 -3.79 -1.04 -23.99
N ASN A 309 -3.14 -1.77 -24.92
CA ASN A 309 -3.74 -2.28 -26.15
C ASN A 309 -4.01 -3.79 -26.12
N ALA A 310 -3.90 -4.42 -24.94
CA ALA A 310 -4.18 -5.85 -24.80
C ALA A 310 -5.67 -6.15 -24.97
N GLU A 311 -6.00 -7.40 -25.29
CA GLU A 311 -7.36 -7.90 -25.20
C GLU A 311 -7.71 -8.18 -23.72
N PHE A 312 -8.88 -7.71 -23.29
CA PHE A 312 -9.36 -7.87 -21.92
C PHE A 312 -10.69 -8.65 -21.90
N ARG A 313 -10.83 -9.50 -20.89
CA ARG A 313 -12.10 -10.12 -20.51
C ARG A 313 -12.64 -9.45 -19.25
N LYS A 314 -13.96 -9.50 -19.06
CA LYS A 314 -14.57 -9.10 -17.80
C LYS A 314 -14.42 -10.21 -16.76
N ASP A 315 -13.98 -9.84 -15.56
CA ASP A 315 -14.06 -10.72 -14.40
C ASP A 315 -15.53 -10.92 -13.98
N PRO A 316 -16.01 -12.17 -13.82
CA PRO A 316 -17.42 -12.45 -13.53
C PRO A 316 -17.84 -12.16 -12.09
N ASN A 317 -16.91 -11.92 -11.17
CA ASN A 317 -17.22 -11.65 -9.77
C ASN A 317 -17.15 -10.15 -9.47
N PHE A 318 -16.16 -9.46 -10.04
CA PHE A 318 -15.85 -8.06 -9.73
C PHE A 318 -16.00 -7.10 -10.92
N GLY A 319 -16.22 -7.60 -12.15
CA GLY A 319 -16.40 -6.77 -13.34
C GLY A 319 -15.14 -6.04 -13.83
N PHE A 320 -13.96 -6.42 -13.34
CA PHE A 320 -12.69 -5.83 -13.78
C PHE A 320 -12.36 -6.19 -15.22
N ASP A 321 -11.51 -5.40 -15.86
CA ASP A 321 -10.84 -5.77 -17.11
C ASP A 321 -9.59 -6.60 -16.78
N VAL A 322 -9.58 -7.89 -17.10
CA VAL A 322 -8.42 -8.78 -16.91
C VAL A 322 -7.80 -9.12 -18.26
N PRO A 323 -6.48 -8.95 -18.46
CA PRO A 323 -5.86 -9.25 -19.76
C PRO A 323 -5.99 -10.74 -20.07
N VAL A 324 -6.27 -11.08 -21.33
CA VAL A 324 -6.43 -12.47 -21.79
C VAL A 324 -5.08 -13.18 -21.91
N SER A 325 -4.04 -12.45 -22.30
CA SER A 325 -2.67 -12.95 -22.40
C SER A 325 -1.66 -11.83 -22.22
N VAL A 326 -0.51 -12.13 -21.63
CA VAL A 326 0.62 -11.20 -21.51
C VAL A 326 1.90 -11.95 -21.87
N PRO A 327 2.74 -11.43 -22.78
CA PRO A 327 4.00 -12.09 -23.15
C PRO A 327 4.87 -12.40 -21.93
N GLY A 328 5.38 -13.64 -21.86
CA GLY A 328 6.22 -14.09 -20.74
C GLY A 328 5.49 -14.42 -19.45
N VAL A 329 4.15 -14.38 -19.45
CA VAL A 329 3.30 -14.78 -18.31
C VAL A 329 2.44 -15.98 -18.72
N ASP A 330 2.32 -16.98 -17.84
CA ASP A 330 1.40 -18.10 -18.05
C ASP A 330 -0.04 -17.59 -18.12
N SER A 331 -0.75 -17.85 -19.22
CA SER A 331 -2.13 -17.40 -19.39
C SER A 331 -3.09 -18.06 -18.41
N ALA A 332 -2.76 -19.25 -17.87
CA ALA A 332 -3.60 -19.91 -16.89
C ALA A 332 -3.79 -19.06 -15.63
N ILE A 333 -2.72 -18.39 -15.15
CA ILE A 333 -2.82 -17.56 -13.94
C ILE A 333 -3.64 -16.28 -14.13
N LEU A 334 -3.85 -15.85 -15.37
CA LEU A 334 -4.71 -14.70 -15.70
C LEU A 334 -6.20 -15.05 -15.53
N ASP A 335 -6.56 -16.32 -15.46
CA ASP A 335 -7.89 -16.81 -15.07
C ASP A 335 -7.79 -17.61 -13.76
N PRO A 336 -7.92 -16.96 -12.59
CA PRO A 336 -7.80 -17.62 -11.29
C PRO A 336 -8.70 -18.84 -11.15
N ARG A 337 -9.91 -18.84 -11.72
CA ARG A 337 -10.80 -20.01 -11.67
C ARG A 337 -10.19 -21.23 -12.34
N SER A 338 -9.39 -21.05 -13.38
CA SER A 338 -8.74 -22.13 -14.12
C SER A 338 -7.58 -22.78 -13.35
N THR A 339 -6.97 -22.05 -12.40
CA THR A 339 -5.84 -22.55 -11.61
C THR A 339 -6.28 -23.40 -10.41
N TRP A 340 -7.54 -23.32 -10.02
CA TRP A 340 -8.09 -24.11 -8.91
C TRP A 340 -8.38 -25.55 -9.35
N GLY A 341 -7.96 -26.50 -8.51
CA GLY A 341 -8.28 -27.92 -8.71
C GLY A 341 -9.79 -28.20 -8.60
N ASP A 342 -10.45 -27.53 -7.66
CA ASP A 342 -11.91 -27.55 -7.47
C ASP A 342 -12.50 -26.18 -7.85
N LYS A 343 -13.26 -26.14 -8.95
CA LYS A 343 -13.88 -24.92 -9.47
C LYS A 343 -15.10 -24.48 -8.65
N ASP A 344 -15.77 -25.43 -8.01
CA ASP A 344 -16.92 -25.11 -7.16
C ASP A 344 -16.44 -24.50 -5.84
N GLU A 345 -15.28 -24.94 -5.33
CA GLU A 345 -14.62 -24.28 -4.19
C GLU A 345 -14.18 -22.85 -4.52
N TYR A 346 -13.67 -22.63 -5.74
CA TYR A 346 -13.38 -21.27 -6.23
C TYR A 346 -14.64 -20.40 -6.22
N ASP A 347 -15.74 -20.87 -6.80
CA ASP A 347 -16.98 -20.10 -6.93
C ASP A 347 -17.55 -19.73 -5.54
N GLN A 348 -17.53 -20.67 -4.58
CA GLN A 348 -17.94 -20.41 -3.19
C GLN A 348 -17.03 -19.39 -2.49
N THR A 349 -15.71 -19.52 -2.69
CA THR A 349 -14.72 -18.61 -2.09
C THR A 349 -14.83 -17.22 -2.68
N ALA A 350 -15.04 -17.12 -4.00
CA ALA A 350 -15.26 -15.87 -4.70
C ALA A 350 -16.53 -15.17 -4.21
N GLN A 351 -17.66 -15.87 -4.08
CA GLN A 351 -18.89 -15.31 -3.53
C GLN A 351 -18.71 -14.82 -2.09
N LYS A 352 -17.99 -15.57 -1.26
CA LYS A 352 -17.64 -15.13 0.11
C LYS A 352 -16.85 -13.82 0.07
N LEU A 353 -15.83 -13.72 -0.78
CA LEU A 353 -15.01 -12.51 -0.88
C LEU A 353 -15.82 -11.32 -1.41
N VAL A 354 -16.67 -11.53 -2.41
CA VAL A 354 -17.61 -10.50 -2.93
C VAL A 354 -18.47 -9.95 -1.79
N GLN A 355 -19.07 -10.84 -0.98
CA GLN A 355 -19.90 -10.41 0.15
C GLN A 355 -19.11 -9.60 1.18
N LEU A 356 -17.86 -9.99 1.49
CA LEU A 356 -17.00 -9.23 2.39
C LEU A 356 -16.72 -7.81 1.88
N PHE A 357 -16.52 -7.65 0.57
CA PHE A 357 -16.36 -6.33 -0.03
C PHE A 357 -17.64 -5.49 0.05
N VAL A 358 -18.81 -6.09 -0.19
CA VAL A 358 -20.11 -5.40 -0.11
C VAL A 358 -20.41 -4.97 1.33
N ASP A 359 -20.26 -5.88 2.29
CA ASP A 359 -20.50 -5.61 3.71
C ASP A 359 -19.59 -4.50 4.23
N ASN A 360 -18.31 -4.52 3.85
CA ASN A 360 -17.35 -3.47 4.20
C ASN A 360 -17.72 -2.13 3.55
N PHE A 361 -18.26 -2.12 2.34
CA PHE A 361 -18.54 -0.88 1.62
C PHE A 361 -19.83 -0.17 2.07
N ALA A 362 -20.72 -0.87 2.77
CA ALA A 362 -22.01 -0.36 3.22
C ALA A 362 -21.92 0.98 3.97
N GLU A 363 -20.85 1.19 4.76
CA GLU A 363 -20.65 2.45 5.49
C GLU A 363 -20.35 3.67 4.57
N PHE A 364 -19.87 3.43 3.35
CA PHE A 364 -19.51 4.48 2.39
C PHE A 364 -20.62 4.79 1.39
N GLU A 365 -21.63 3.92 1.24
CA GLU A 365 -22.66 4.02 0.19
C GLU A 365 -23.32 5.40 0.14
N ALA A 366 -23.70 5.94 1.31
CA ALA A 366 -24.36 7.24 1.42
C ALA A 366 -23.46 8.43 1.01
N HIS A 367 -22.15 8.21 0.90
CA HIS A 367 -21.13 9.24 0.70
C HIS A 367 -20.44 9.18 -0.66
N VAL A 368 -20.84 8.25 -1.53
CA VAL A 368 -20.30 8.09 -2.89
C VAL A 368 -21.39 8.25 -3.94
N ASP A 369 -20.99 8.56 -5.18
CA ASP A 369 -21.93 8.67 -6.30
C ASP A 369 -22.37 7.30 -6.84
N GLN A 370 -23.36 7.33 -7.74
CA GLN A 370 -23.97 6.11 -8.28
C GLN A 370 -22.97 5.25 -9.06
N GLY A 371 -22.01 5.85 -9.78
CA GLY A 371 -21.02 5.09 -10.56
C GLY A 371 -20.14 4.22 -9.65
N VAL A 372 -19.75 4.74 -8.49
CA VAL A 372 -18.99 3.96 -7.49
C VAL A 372 -19.84 2.85 -6.87
N ARG A 373 -21.14 3.08 -6.64
CA ARG A 373 -22.06 2.03 -6.15
C ARG A 373 -22.25 0.92 -7.17
N ASP A 374 -22.38 1.29 -8.44
CA ASP A 374 -22.52 0.35 -9.56
C ASP A 374 -21.23 -0.44 -9.82
N ALA A 375 -20.09 0.04 -9.31
CA ALA A 375 -18.81 -0.66 -9.34
C ALA A 375 -18.66 -1.73 -8.23
N ALA A 376 -19.65 -1.87 -7.34
CA ALA A 376 -19.62 -2.92 -6.32
C ALA A 376 -19.62 -4.33 -6.96
N PRO A 377 -18.85 -5.28 -6.40
CA PRO A 377 -18.76 -6.61 -6.96
C PRO A 377 -20.10 -7.37 -6.86
N GLY A 378 -20.31 -8.33 -7.76
CA GLY A 378 -21.53 -9.14 -7.80
C GLY A 378 -22.75 -8.50 -8.48
N ILE A 379 -22.70 -7.21 -8.85
CA ILE A 379 -23.81 -6.50 -9.51
C ILE A 379 -23.91 -6.81 -11.02
N LEU A 380 -23.14 -7.76 -11.55
CA LEU A 380 -23.18 -8.09 -12.98
C LEU A 380 -24.58 -8.56 -13.39
N THR A 381 -25.29 -7.68 -14.09
CA THR A 381 -26.50 -8.06 -14.81
C THR A 381 -26.05 -8.99 -15.93
N PRO A 382 -26.64 -10.19 -16.10
CA PRO A 382 -26.28 -11.04 -17.23
C PRO A 382 -26.50 -10.24 -18.52
N ALA A 383 -25.45 -10.20 -19.35
CA ALA A 383 -25.51 -9.62 -20.69
C ALA A 383 -26.45 -10.39 -21.62
#